data_AF-A0AAD3R0H0-F1
#
_entry.id   AF-A0AAD3R0H0-F1
#
_cell.length_a   1.000
_cell.length_b   1.000
_cell.length_c   1.000
_cell.angle_alpha   90.00
_cell.angle_beta   90.00
_cell.angle_gamma   90.00
#
_symmetry.space_group_name_H-M   'P 1'
#
loop_
_entity.id
_entity.type
_entity.pdbx_description
1 polymer ?
#
loop_
_entity_poly.entity_id
_entity_poly.type
_entity_poly.pdbx_seq_one_letter_code
_entity_poly.pdbx_strand_id
1 'polypeptide(L)'
;MSAKSRDNDENFEGQSALKEELNKKIKEQKVVLDELSNLKKNRKVYIQQRNSNIFFLADRSQTLGSCKKELDNMKKELQDISPSEVLSVLSRIRGPWGFVYYQKAGDYLWFGRDFFGRRSLLWKFDAEVLTLSSVAAHTPGDDQFAWQEVPAVGVYRIDLKAAAEAGSVMFEVYPWAYSGNDVISICSETLSQSVPPGCTAVMNQSGLVLTSPVCPLNMSIPKSLNETEAHSNSHSLVKDLVELLASKDKNDEVNSLIDVLSEAVRRRVHSLPFQGQDNSPPNNNNASVAILFSGGIDSMILAALADRHIPAHQPIDLLNVAFKLQEPKKQKESAKKPKKHTNKPTESKTVGAASQTSSPFDVPDRITGKAARGTGFIMEDNDQRPFTSSAKIILTGIGADEQLAGYSRHRVRFKMSGHEGLVQELAMELGRISSRNLGRDDRVIGDHGKEARFPYLDEDVVSYLSSLPVWEKADLSLPRGVGEKLLLRLTAKQLGLGQSAVLPKRAMQFGSRIAKMEDSHEKASDKCTRLLTG
;
A
#
# COMPACT_ATOMS: atom_id res chain seq x y z
N MET A 1 -18.42 -23.26 12.63
CA MET A 1 -18.22 -22.13 11.69
C MET A 1 -18.74 -22.43 10.26
N SER A 2 -19.70 -23.34 10.04
CA SER A 2 -20.12 -23.79 8.68
C SER A 2 -21.46 -23.20 8.18
N ALA A 3 -22.23 -22.51 9.04
CA ALA A 3 -23.55 -21.99 8.64
C ALA A 3 -23.49 -20.62 7.93
N LYS A 4 -22.56 -19.74 8.30
CA LYS A 4 -22.47 -18.36 7.75
C LYS A 4 -21.88 -18.27 6.34
N SER A 5 -21.23 -19.32 5.82
CA SER A 5 -20.77 -19.34 4.44
C SER A 5 -21.88 -19.75 3.46
N ARG A 6 -22.79 -20.64 3.88
CA ARG A 6 -23.92 -21.11 3.06
C ARG A 6 -24.97 -20.03 2.82
N ASP A 7 -25.30 -19.23 3.82
CA ASP A 7 -26.26 -18.11 3.67
C ASP A 7 -25.80 -17.06 2.65
N ASN A 8 -24.48 -16.90 2.43
CA ASN A 8 -23.95 -15.96 1.45
C ASN A 8 -23.94 -16.50 0.01
N ASP A 9 -23.79 -17.82 -0.16
CA ASP A 9 -23.86 -18.47 -1.47
C ASP A 9 -25.32 -18.58 -1.95
N GLU A 10 -26.27 -18.90 -1.05
CA GLU A 10 -27.71 -18.93 -1.38
C GLU A 10 -28.25 -17.53 -1.77
N ASN A 11 -27.73 -16.47 -1.15
CA ASN A 11 -28.09 -15.09 -1.48
C ASN A 11 -27.51 -14.66 -2.85
N PHE A 12 -26.37 -15.21 -3.27
CA PHE A 12 -25.76 -14.95 -4.57
C PHE A 12 -26.52 -15.66 -5.70
N GLU A 13 -26.93 -16.91 -5.50
CA GLU A 13 -27.79 -17.63 -6.43
C GLU A 13 -29.18 -16.97 -6.56
N GLY A 14 -29.76 -16.52 -5.45
CA GLY A 14 -31.04 -15.80 -5.45
C GLY A 14 -31.01 -14.48 -6.24
N GLN A 15 -29.91 -13.73 -6.18
CA GLN A 15 -29.74 -12.49 -6.94
C GLN A 15 -29.48 -12.74 -8.43
N SER A 16 -28.73 -13.80 -8.77
CA SER A 16 -28.56 -14.22 -10.17
C SER A 16 -29.91 -14.59 -10.80
N ALA A 17 -30.76 -15.32 -10.07
CA ALA A 17 -32.12 -15.67 -10.52
C ALA A 17 -33.01 -14.43 -10.72
N LEU A 18 -32.96 -13.45 -9.80
CA LEU A 18 -33.68 -12.17 -9.93
C LEU A 18 -33.23 -11.38 -11.16
N LYS A 19 -31.92 -11.36 -11.47
CA LYS A 19 -31.37 -10.68 -12.64
C LYS A 19 -31.78 -11.36 -13.95
N GLU A 20 -31.83 -12.69 -13.98
CA GLU A 20 -32.35 -13.44 -15.12
C GLU A 20 -33.85 -13.18 -15.34
N GLU A 21 -34.64 -13.13 -14.25
CA GLU A 21 -36.06 -12.82 -14.31
C GLU A 21 -36.32 -11.39 -14.81
N LEU A 22 -35.56 -10.41 -14.33
CA LEU A 22 -35.67 -9.01 -14.79
C LEU A 22 -35.27 -8.86 -16.26
N ASN A 23 -34.22 -9.55 -16.71
CA ASN A 23 -33.84 -9.60 -18.12
C ASN A 23 -34.93 -10.23 -19.01
N LYS A 24 -35.61 -11.27 -18.52
CA LYS A 24 -36.75 -11.88 -19.20
C LYS A 24 -37.90 -10.89 -19.34
N LYS A 25 -38.28 -10.19 -18.26
CA LYS A 25 -39.31 -9.14 -18.25
C LYS A 25 -38.99 -8.00 -19.22
N ILE A 26 -37.73 -7.58 -19.30
CA ILE A 26 -37.29 -6.54 -20.27
C ILE A 26 -37.44 -7.01 -21.72
N LYS A 27 -37.14 -8.28 -22.03
CA LYS A 27 -37.35 -8.84 -23.37
C LYS A 27 -38.84 -8.88 -23.73
N GLU A 28 -39.68 -9.36 -22.83
CA GLU A 28 -41.13 -9.41 -23.02
C GLU A 28 -41.71 -8.00 -23.24
N GLN A 29 -41.32 -7.03 -22.42
CA GLN A 29 -41.79 -5.65 -22.54
C GLN A 29 -41.36 -4.98 -23.86
N LYS A 30 -40.18 -5.33 -24.40
CA LYS A 30 -39.74 -4.86 -25.73
C LYS A 30 -40.64 -5.40 -26.84
N VAL A 31 -41.06 -6.66 -26.76
CA VAL A 31 -41.99 -7.27 -27.72
C VAL A 31 -43.34 -6.55 -27.67
N VAL A 32 -43.88 -6.30 -26.47
CA VAL A 32 -45.14 -5.56 -26.29
C VAL A 32 -45.05 -4.16 -26.91
N LEU A 33 -43.93 -3.46 -26.72
CA LEU A 33 -43.72 -2.14 -27.33
C LEU A 33 -43.67 -2.18 -28.85
N ASP A 34 -43.03 -3.20 -29.43
CA ASP A 34 -42.97 -3.39 -30.88
C ASP A 34 -44.37 -3.64 -31.46
N GLU A 35 -45.13 -4.55 -30.85
CA GLU A 35 -46.52 -4.84 -31.25
C GLU A 35 -47.43 -3.61 -31.15
N LEU A 36 -47.38 -2.88 -30.03
CA LEU A 36 -48.12 -1.63 -29.86
C LEU A 36 -47.68 -0.58 -30.87
N SER A 37 -46.40 -0.54 -31.24
CA SER A 37 -45.86 0.42 -32.22
C SER A 37 -46.41 0.19 -33.63
N ASN A 38 -46.67 -1.07 -34.00
CA ASN A 38 -47.19 -1.49 -35.30
C ASN A 38 -48.70 -1.24 -35.49
N LEU A 39 -49.43 -0.95 -34.40
CA LEU A 39 -50.85 -0.59 -34.46
C LEU A 39 -51.07 0.87 -34.91
N LYS A 40 -52.13 1.11 -35.68
CA LYS A 40 -52.57 2.48 -36.05
C LYS A 40 -52.89 3.31 -34.81
N LYS A 41 -52.51 4.60 -34.82
CA LYS A 41 -52.57 5.51 -33.65
C LYS A 41 -53.93 5.59 -32.93
N ASN A 42 -55.05 5.41 -33.65
CA ASN A 42 -56.41 5.59 -33.10
C ASN A 42 -57.08 4.26 -32.66
N ARG A 43 -56.32 3.16 -32.57
CA ARG A 43 -56.85 1.86 -32.12
C ARG A 43 -56.97 1.82 -30.60
N LYS A 44 -57.99 1.12 -30.11
CA LYS A 44 -58.11 0.76 -28.70
C LYS A 44 -57.46 -0.60 -28.48
N VAL A 45 -56.89 -0.80 -27.31
CA VAL A 45 -56.23 -2.05 -26.88
C VAL A 45 -56.88 -2.55 -25.60
N TYR A 46 -56.86 -3.86 -25.39
CA TYR A 46 -57.34 -4.47 -24.16
C TYR A 46 -56.16 -4.65 -23.20
N ILE A 47 -56.27 -4.09 -22.00
CA ILE A 47 -55.29 -4.24 -20.92
C ILE A 47 -55.88 -5.19 -19.88
N GLN A 48 -55.20 -6.31 -19.63
CA GLN A 48 -55.57 -7.21 -18.55
C GLN A 48 -55.21 -6.57 -17.20
N GLN A 49 -56.13 -6.60 -16.24
CA GLN A 49 -55.82 -6.24 -14.87
C GLN A 49 -54.89 -7.31 -14.27
N ARG A 50 -53.83 -6.88 -13.58
CA ARG A 50 -52.82 -7.79 -13.00
C ARG A 50 -53.51 -8.87 -12.15
N ASN A 51 -53.17 -10.13 -12.42
CA ASN A 51 -53.68 -11.32 -11.75
C ASN A 51 -55.20 -11.52 -11.83
N SER A 52 -55.86 -11.01 -12.87
CA SER A 52 -57.29 -11.28 -13.12
C SER A 52 -57.57 -11.57 -14.60
N ASN A 53 -58.74 -12.14 -14.91
CA ASN A 53 -59.21 -12.34 -16.30
C ASN A 53 -60.07 -11.16 -16.79
N ILE A 54 -59.93 -9.98 -16.17
CA ILE A 54 -60.69 -8.78 -16.50
C ILE A 54 -59.84 -7.92 -17.43
N PHE A 55 -60.42 -7.53 -18.57
CA PHE A 55 -59.76 -6.72 -19.59
C PHE A 55 -60.44 -5.35 -19.70
N PHE A 56 -59.64 -4.30 -19.62
CA PHE A 56 -60.09 -2.91 -19.78
C PHE A 56 -59.74 -2.39 -21.17
N LEU A 57 -60.67 -1.69 -21.78
CA LEU A 57 -60.45 -1.04 -23.07
C LEU A 57 -59.71 0.28 -22.85
N ALA A 58 -58.51 0.43 -23.41
CA ALA A 58 -57.65 1.60 -23.24
C ALA A 58 -57.20 2.20 -24.59
N ASP A 59 -56.76 3.46 -24.56
CA ASP A 59 -56.14 4.10 -25.71
C ASP A 59 -54.73 3.55 -25.96
N ARG A 60 -54.42 3.25 -27.22
CA ARG A 60 -53.12 2.71 -27.61
C ARG A 60 -51.96 3.66 -27.31
N SER A 61 -52.12 4.97 -27.49
CA SER A 61 -51.05 5.95 -27.28
C SER A 61 -50.73 6.11 -25.79
N GLN A 62 -51.76 6.12 -24.93
CA GLN A 62 -51.60 6.11 -23.48
C GLN A 62 -50.90 4.82 -23.01
N THR A 63 -51.33 3.67 -23.52
CA THR A 63 -50.75 2.36 -23.16
C THR A 63 -49.29 2.27 -23.59
N LEU A 64 -48.96 2.69 -24.81
CA LEU A 64 -47.59 2.75 -25.32
C LEU A 64 -46.70 3.66 -24.44
N GLY A 65 -47.21 4.79 -23.98
CA GLY A 65 -46.49 5.69 -23.06
C GLY A 65 -46.19 5.04 -21.72
N SER A 66 -47.17 4.34 -21.13
CA SER A 66 -46.99 3.61 -19.87
C SER A 66 -45.97 2.48 -20.00
N CYS A 67 -46.07 1.67 -21.06
CA CYS A 67 -45.15 0.55 -21.30
C CYS A 67 -43.70 1.02 -21.53
N LYS A 68 -43.50 2.18 -22.17
CA LYS A 68 -42.17 2.79 -22.32
C LYS A 68 -41.58 3.18 -20.97
N LYS A 69 -42.37 3.87 -20.14
CA LYS A 69 -41.95 4.27 -18.78
C LYS A 69 -41.60 3.06 -17.92
N GLU A 70 -42.37 1.98 -18.01
CA GLU A 70 -42.11 0.72 -17.30
C GLU A 70 -40.83 0.04 -17.80
N LEU A 71 -40.58 0.03 -19.12
CA LEU A 71 -39.32 -0.47 -19.69
C LEU A 71 -38.12 0.36 -19.22
N ASP A 72 -38.25 1.68 -19.17
CA ASP A 72 -37.17 2.56 -18.71
C ASP A 72 -36.89 2.37 -17.22
N ASN A 73 -37.92 2.16 -16.39
CA ASN A 73 -37.76 1.80 -14.98
C ASN A 73 -37.05 0.44 -14.80
N MET A 74 -37.47 -0.59 -15.54
CA MET A 74 -36.84 -1.92 -15.47
C MET A 74 -35.39 -1.91 -15.99
N LYS A 75 -35.11 -1.12 -17.04
CA LYS A 75 -33.74 -0.92 -17.53
C LYS A 75 -32.88 -0.18 -16.51
N LYS A 76 -33.45 0.80 -15.80
CA LYS A 76 -32.78 1.52 -14.72
C LYS A 76 -32.43 0.57 -13.57
N GLU A 77 -33.40 -0.26 -13.16
CA GLU A 77 -33.23 -1.30 -12.14
C GLU A 77 -32.18 -2.36 -12.54
N LEU A 78 -32.07 -2.70 -13.84
CA LEU A 78 -31.02 -3.60 -14.35
C LEU A 78 -29.65 -2.90 -14.52
N GLN A 79 -29.64 -1.61 -14.85
CA GLN A 79 -28.41 -0.80 -14.97
C GLN A 79 -27.74 -0.57 -13.63
N ASP A 80 -28.54 -0.49 -12.57
CA ASP A 80 -28.10 -0.51 -11.18
C ASP A 80 -27.69 -1.95 -10.81
N ILE A 81 -26.54 -2.42 -11.33
CA ILE A 81 -25.63 -3.16 -10.46
C ILE A 81 -25.37 -2.16 -9.33
N SER A 82 -26.09 -2.33 -8.24
CA SER A 82 -26.08 -1.34 -7.18
C SER A 82 -24.63 -1.19 -6.73
N PRO A 83 -24.13 0.04 -6.49
CA PRO A 83 -22.80 0.28 -5.94
C PRO A 83 -22.40 -0.75 -4.87
N SER A 84 -23.35 -1.18 -4.02
CA SER A 84 -23.18 -2.24 -3.04
C SER A 84 -22.60 -3.57 -3.55
N GLU A 85 -22.90 -4.03 -4.77
CA GLU A 85 -22.33 -5.25 -5.33
C GLU A 85 -20.83 -5.08 -5.62
N VAL A 86 -20.47 -3.97 -6.27
CA VAL A 86 -19.07 -3.61 -6.55
C VAL A 86 -18.31 -3.48 -5.23
N LEU A 87 -18.88 -2.76 -4.26
CA LEU A 87 -18.26 -2.57 -2.94
C LEU A 87 -18.17 -3.88 -2.15
N SER A 88 -19.15 -4.79 -2.27
CA SER A 88 -19.12 -6.11 -1.62
C SER A 88 -17.98 -6.97 -2.16
N VAL A 89 -17.78 -6.98 -3.49
CA VAL A 89 -16.65 -7.66 -4.11
C VAL A 89 -15.33 -7.05 -3.65
N LEU A 90 -15.17 -5.72 -3.77
CA LEU A 90 -13.93 -5.03 -3.40
C LEU A 90 -13.59 -5.18 -1.91
N SER A 91 -14.59 -5.21 -1.02
CA SER A 91 -14.41 -5.44 0.42
C SER A 91 -13.88 -6.84 0.75
N ARG A 92 -14.07 -7.83 -0.13
CA ARG A 92 -13.59 -9.22 0.06
C ARG A 92 -12.17 -9.44 -0.46
N ILE A 93 -11.66 -8.55 -1.33
CA ILE A 93 -10.33 -8.71 -1.91
C ILE A 93 -9.27 -8.43 -0.84
N ARG A 94 -8.40 -9.42 -0.61
CA ARG A 94 -7.22 -9.32 0.26
C ARG A 94 -5.97 -9.13 -0.59
N GLY A 95 -5.07 -8.27 -0.15
CA GLY A 95 -3.81 -8.00 -0.83
C GLY A 95 -3.81 -6.70 -1.66
N PRO A 96 -2.65 -6.39 -2.28
CA PRO A 96 -2.40 -5.11 -2.92
C PRO A 96 -3.11 -5.00 -4.27
N TRP A 97 -3.84 -3.90 -4.49
CA TRP A 97 -4.49 -3.61 -5.77
C TRP A 97 -4.66 -2.11 -6.01
N GLY A 98 -4.65 -1.75 -7.29
CA GLY A 98 -5.10 -0.46 -7.82
C GLY A 98 -5.80 -0.76 -9.13
N PHE A 99 -6.97 -0.17 -9.36
CA PHE A 99 -7.80 -0.56 -10.51
C PHE A 99 -8.47 0.63 -11.18
N VAL A 100 -8.83 0.42 -12.44
CA VAL A 100 -9.74 1.24 -13.22
C VAL A 100 -10.70 0.28 -13.93
N TYR A 101 -12.00 0.46 -13.74
CA TYR A 101 -13.05 -0.41 -14.24
C TYR A 101 -14.16 0.42 -14.88
N TYR A 102 -14.42 0.17 -16.15
CA TYR A 102 -15.50 0.82 -16.89
C TYR A 102 -16.76 -0.04 -16.89
N GLN A 103 -17.81 0.44 -16.23
CA GLN A 103 -19.12 -0.18 -16.19
C GLN A 103 -20.00 0.35 -17.33
N LYS A 104 -19.93 -0.32 -18.49
CA LYS A 104 -20.67 0.06 -19.71
C LYS A 104 -22.18 0.23 -19.52
N ALA A 105 -22.80 -0.56 -18.63
CA ALA A 105 -24.25 -0.51 -18.44
C ALA A 105 -24.72 0.87 -17.97
N GLY A 106 -24.05 1.46 -16.98
CA GLY A 106 -24.38 2.77 -16.42
C GLY A 106 -23.53 3.93 -16.96
N ASP A 107 -22.51 3.63 -17.77
CA ASP A 107 -21.50 4.59 -18.21
C ASP A 107 -20.71 5.18 -17.02
N TYR A 108 -20.37 4.31 -16.07
CA TYR A 108 -19.62 4.67 -14.88
C TYR A 108 -18.16 4.26 -15.01
N LEU A 109 -17.25 5.13 -14.57
CA LEU A 109 -15.85 4.79 -14.36
C LEU A 109 -15.59 4.62 -12.87
N TRP A 110 -15.19 3.41 -12.48
CA TRP A 110 -14.77 3.09 -11.12
C TRP A 110 -13.26 3.01 -11.03
N PHE A 111 -12.67 3.55 -9.97
CA PHE A 111 -11.24 3.44 -9.74
C PHE A 111 -10.92 3.61 -8.27
N GLY A 112 -9.74 3.15 -7.87
CA GLY A 112 -9.31 3.26 -6.48
C GLY A 112 -8.16 2.33 -6.17
N ARG A 113 -7.81 2.27 -4.89
CA ARG A 113 -6.70 1.49 -4.37
C ARG A 113 -7.11 0.70 -3.15
N ASP A 114 -6.34 -0.34 -2.84
CA ASP A 114 -6.52 -1.12 -1.62
C ASP A 114 -6.40 -0.26 -0.36
N PHE A 115 -6.86 -0.78 0.78
CA PHE A 115 -6.91 -0.07 2.05
C PHE A 115 -5.61 0.63 2.45
N PHE A 116 -4.45 0.04 2.12
CA PHE A 116 -3.15 0.63 2.44
C PHE A 116 -2.57 1.47 1.30
N GLY A 117 -3.15 1.41 0.09
CA GLY A 117 -2.60 2.04 -1.11
C GLY A 117 -1.24 1.47 -1.51
N ARG A 118 -1.11 0.13 -1.50
CA ARG A 118 0.15 -0.58 -1.78
C ARG A 118 0.55 -0.52 -3.25
N ARG A 119 -0.42 -0.40 -4.16
CA ARG A 119 -0.17 -0.16 -5.60
C ARG A 119 -0.36 1.31 -5.95
N SER A 120 0.50 1.84 -6.80
CA SER A 120 0.39 3.23 -7.23
C SER A 120 -0.76 3.42 -8.23
N LEU A 121 -1.52 4.50 -8.03
CA LEU A 121 -2.50 5.02 -8.97
C LEU A 121 -2.51 6.54 -8.85
N LEU A 122 -2.28 7.20 -9.97
CA LEU A 122 -2.14 8.63 -10.11
C LEU A 122 -3.30 9.18 -10.91
N TRP A 123 -3.69 10.41 -10.60
CA TRP A 123 -4.59 11.21 -11.42
C TRP A 123 -3.92 12.51 -11.87
N LYS A 124 -4.34 13.01 -13.02
CA LYS A 124 -4.08 14.36 -13.54
C LYS A 124 -5.36 14.84 -14.20
N PHE A 125 -5.72 16.09 -13.99
CA PHE A 125 -6.78 16.75 -14.74
C PHE A 125 -6.20 17.99 -15.43
N ASP A 126 -6.11 17.96 -16.74
CA ASP A 126 -5.59 19.04 -17.57
C ASP A 126 -6.34 19.13 -18.89
N ALA A 127 -6.55 20.34 -19.40
CA ALA A 127 -7.24 20.57 -20.67
C ALA A 127 -8.55 19.77 -20.82
N GLU A 128 -9.34 19.68 -19.74
CA GLU A 128 -10.60 18.94 -19.66
C GLU A 128 -10.47 17.41 -19.80
N VAL A 129 -9.26 16.86 -19.67
CA VAL A 129 -8.96 15.43 -19.72
C VAL A 129 -8.57 14.92 -18.34
N LEU A 130 -9.30 13.93 -17.83
CA LEU A 130 -8.88 13.15 -16.68
C LEU A 130 -8.00 11.98 -17.15
N THR A 131 -6.76 11.94 -16.66
CA THR A 131 -5.85 10.82 -16.90
C THR A 131 -5.59 10.04 -15.62
N LEU A 132 -5.79 8.72 -15.68
CA LEU A 132 -5.43 7.78 -14.60
C LEU A 132 -4.26 6.92 -15.05
N SER A 133 -3.23 6.76 -14.20
CA SER A 133 -2.06 5.93 -14.53
C SER A 133 -1.35 5.41 -13.29
N SER A 134 -0.76 4.22 -13.36
CA SER A 134 0.12 3.71 -12.29
C SER A 134 1.49 4.40 -12.24
N VAL A 135 1.92 4.99 -13.36
CA VAL A 135 3.21 5.69 -13.47
C VAL A 135 3.04 6.96 -14.32
N ALA A 136 3.70 8.05 -13.93
CA ALA A 136 3.72 9.29 -14.70
C ALA A 136 5.13 9.54 -15.25
N ALA A 137 5.22 9.92 -16.53
CA ALA A 137 6.47 10.39 -17.11
C ALA A 137 6.78 11.80 -16.61
N HIS A 138 8.06 12.06 -16.31
CA HIS A 138 8.51 13.41 -15.99
C HIS A 138 8.73 14.20 -17.28
N THR A 139 7.90 15.22 -17.53
CA THR A 139 8.05 16.17 -18.64
C THR A 139 8.78 17.42 -18.12
N PRO A 140 10.05 17.67 -18.53
CA PRO A 140 10.77 18.88 -18.13
C PRO A 140 10.05 20.13 -18.66
N GLY A 141 9.64 21.03 -17.78
CA GLY A 141 8.97 22.29 -18.13
C GLY A 141 7.45 22.29 -17.93
N ASP A 142 6.86 21.15 -17.56
CA ASP A 142 5.46 21.05 -17.12
C ASP A 142 5.41 21.33 -15.60
N ASP A 143 4.33 21.94 -15.11
CA ASP A 143 4.18 22.22 -13.68
C ASP A 143 4.34 20.91 -12.88
N GLN A 144 5.37 20.86 -12.02
CA GLN A 144 5.74 19.68 -11.22
C GLN A 144 4.60 19.16 -10.32
N PHE A 145 3.48 19.87 -10.25
CA PHE A 145 2.32 19.63 -9.41
C PHE A 145 1.13 18.95 -10.12
N ALA A 146 1.23 18.62 -11.41
CA ALA A 146 0.04 18.17 -12.15
C ALA A 146 -0.40 16.74 -11.82
N TRP A 147 0.53 15.84 -11.43
CA TRP A 147 0.21 14.47 -11.05
C TRP A 147 0.10 14.33 -9.53
N GLN A 148 -1.02 13.78 -9.08
CA GLN A 148 -1.26 13.51 -7.66
C GLN A 148 -1.64 12.04 -7.47
N GLU A 149 -1.29 11.48 -6.31
CA GLU A 149 -1.64 10.11 -5.98
C GLU A 149 -3.12 10.05 -5.54
N VAL A 150 -3.91 9.16 -6.15
CA VAL A 150 -5.33 8.98 -5.85
C VAL A 150 -5.48 8.50 -4.40
N PRO A 151 -5.99 9.24 -3.42
CA PRO A 151 -5.95 8.83 -2.01
C PRO A 151 -6.54 7.43 -1.73
N ALA A 152 -5.90 6.68 -0.81
CA ALA A 152 -6.37 5.35 -0.41
C ALA A 152 -7.49 5.41 0.65
N VAL A 153 -8.37 6.42 0.58
CA VAL A 153 -9.47 6.62 1.55
C VAL A 153 -10.72 5.83 1.18
N GLY A 154 -10.79 5.31 -0.05
CA GLY A 154 -11.92 4.55 -0.56
C GLY A 154 -11.80 4.30 -2.06
N VAL A 155 -12.96 4.06 -2.68
CA VAL A 155 -13.13 3.88 -4.11
C VAL A 155 -13.95 5.03 -4.67
N TYR A 156 -13.66 5.40 -5.91
CA TYR A 156 -14.23 6.53 -6.59
C TYR A 156 -15.07 6.06 -7.78
N ARG A 157 -16.18 6.75 -8.03
CA ARG A 157 -17.02 6.58 -9.21
C ARG A 157 -17.21 7.92 -9.91
N ILE A 158 -17.17 7.88 -11.25
CA ILE A 158 -17.55 9.01 -12.11
C ILE A 158 -18.74 8.57 -12.94
N ASP A 159 -19.79 9.39 -12.98
CA ASP A 159 -20.83 9.33 -14.00
C ASP A 159 -20.34 10.08 -15.24
N LEU A 160 -19.97 9.33 -16.29
CA LEU A 160 -19.35 9.92 -17.48
C LEU A 160 -20.35 10.76 -18.29
N LYS A 161 -21.65 10.45 -18.22
CA LYS A 161 -22.69 11.24 -18.89
C LYS A 161 -22.88 12.57 -18.18
N ALA A 162 -23.03 12.52 -16.86
CA ALA A 162 -23.16 13.74 -16.06
C ALA A 162 -21.91 14.62 -16.19
N ALA A 163 -20.71 14.02 -16.24
CA ALA A 163 -19.48 14.77 -16.45
C ALA A 163 -19.44 15.46 -17.83
N ALA A 164 -19.87 14.76 -18.89
CA ALA A 164 -19.93 15.32 -20.24
C ALA A 164 -20.98 16.45 -20.36
N GLU A 165 -22.11 16.34 -19.67
CA GLU A 165 -23.17 17.37 -19.64
C GLU A 165 -22.76 18.60 -18.83
N ALA A 166 -22.10 18.40 -17.69
CA ALA A 166 -21.70 19.48 -16.79
C ALA A 166 -20.39 20.17 -17.17
N GLY A 167 -19.59 19.57 -18.07
CA GLY A 167 -18.24 20.07 -18.40
C GLY A 167 -17.27 20.04 -17.22
N SER A 168 -17.55 19.24 -16.19
CA SER A 168 -16.72 19.10 -14.99
C SER A 168 -16.80 17.68 -14.46
N VAL A 169 -15.73 17.23 -13.80
CA VAL A 169 -15.66 15.87 -13.25
C VAL A 169 -15.98 15.90 -11.76
N MET A 170 -17.01 15.14 -11.38
CA MET A 170 -17.36 14.89 -9.99
C MET A 170 -17.00 13.45 -9.62
N PHE A 171 -16.18 13.29 -8.59
CA PHE A 171 -15.87 12.02 -7.98
C PHE A 171 -16.84 11.71 -6.86
N GLU A 172 -17.65 10.68 -7.02
CA GLU A 172 -18.43 10.11 -5.93
C GLU A 172 -17.58 9.12 -5.14
N VAL A 173 -17.43 9.35 -3.83
CA VAL A 173 -16.52 8.61 -2.97
C VAL A 173 -17.27 7.59 -2.11
N TYR A 174 -16.78 6.35 -2.13
CA TYR A 174 -17.20 5.25 -1.29
C TYR A 174 -16.05 4.93 -0.32
N PRO A 175 -16.09 5.43 0.92
CA PRO A 175 -14.96 5.35 1.85
C PRO A 175 -14.77 3.95 2.42
N TRP A 176 -13.57 3.66 2.90
CA TRP A 176 -13.34 2.56 3.84
C TRP A 176 -13.95 2.90 5.20
N ALA A 177 -14.64 1.93 5.81
CA ALA A 177 -15.22 2.07 7.14
C ALA A 177 -14.98 0.84 7.99
N TYR A 178 -14.72 1.06 9.28
CA TYR A 178 -14.78 -0.01 10.27
C TYR A 178 -16.24 -0.30 10.61
N SER A 179 -16.54 -1.56 10.92
CA SER A 179 -17.87 -1.97 11.37
C SER A 179 -18.31 -1.14 12.58
N GLY A 180 -19.23 -0.19 12.38
CA GLY A 180 -19.87 0.58 13.45
C GLY A 180 -19.22 1.90 13.88
N ASN A 181 -18.34 2.54 13.09
CA ASN A 181 -17.74 3.85 13.41
C ASN A 181 -17.85 4.89 12.28
N ASP A 182 -18.00 6.17 12.66
CA ASP A 182 -18.05 7.33 11.75
C ASP A 182 -16.65 7.73 11.24
N VAL A 183 -16.18 7.09 10.16
CA VAL A 183 -14.89 7.36 9.50
C VAL A 183 -14.91 8.64 8.63
N ILE A 184 -16.07 9.31 8.56
CA ILE A 184 -16.37 10.38 7.59
C ILE A 184 -15.44 11.61 7.73
N SER A 185 -15.02 11.96 8.95
CA SER A 185 -14.26 13.20 9.22
C SER A 185 -12.85 13.20 8.58
N ILE A 186 -12.09 12.11 8.72
CA ILE A 186 -10.69 12.00 8.24
C ILE A 186 -10.62 11.95 6.71
N CYS A 187 -11.63 11.33 6.07
CA CYS A 187 -11.73 11.26 4.63
C CYS A 187 -11.88 12.65 3.99
N SER A 188 -12.66 13.54 4.60
CA SER A 188 -12.98 14.86 4.04
C SER A 188 -11.74 15.77 3.91
N GLU A 189 -10.91 15.85 4.95
CA GLU A 189 -9.68 16.64 4.92
C GLU A 189 -8.69 16.14 3.86
N THR A 190 -8.46 14.83 3.80
CA THR A 190 -7.55 14.23 2.82
C THR A 190 -7.99 14.48 1.38
N LEU A 191 -9.30 14.38 1.10
CA LEU A 191 -9.87 14.62 -0.23
C LEU A 191 -9.69 16.09 -0.65
N SER A 192 -9.95 17.04 0.24
CA SER A 192 -9.83 18.47 -0.06
C SER A 192 -8.42 18.90 -0.52
N GLN A 193 -7.38 18.20 -0.07
CA GLN A 193 -5.98 18.53 -0.40
C GLN A 193 -5.45 17.81 -1.64
N SER A 194 -6.17 16.81 -2.15
CA SER A 194 -5.63 15.86 -3.14
C SER A 194 -6.41 15.78 -4.44
N VAL A 195 -7.62 16.34 -4.49
CA VAL A 195 -8.44 16.38 -5.71
C VAL A 195 -7.81 17.34 -6.71
N PRO A 196 -7.64 16.96 -8.00
CA PRO A 196 -7.09 17.83 -9.01
C PRO A 196 -7.92 19.11 -9.20
N PRO A 197 -7.28 20.25 -9.53
CA PRO A 197 -8.01 21.47 -9.90
C PRO A 197 -9.02 21.19 -11.02
N GLY A 198 -10.24 21.73 -10.91
CA GLY A 198 -11.31 21.50 -11.89
C GLY A 198 -12.15 20.23 -11.65
N CYS A 199 -11.77 19.41 -10.67
CA CYS A 199 -12.58 18.30 -10.19
C CYS A 199 -13.18 18.61 -8.81
N THR A 200 -14.26 17.90 -8.47
CA THR A 200 -14.82 17.91 -7.12
C THR A 200 -14.95 16.48 -6.59
N ALA A 201 -14.87 16.30 -5.28
CA ALA A 201 -15.15 15.00 -4.65
C ALA A 201 -16.27 15.16 -3.63
N VAL A 202 -17.26 14.27 -3.70
CA VAL A 202 -18.41 14.24 -2.81
C VAL A 202 -18.61 12.83 -2.27
N MET A 203 -18.99 12.70 -1.01
CA MET A 203 -19.35 11.42 -0.44
C MET A 203 -20.63 10.91 -1.11
N ASN A 204 -20.70 9.60 -1.34
CA ASN A 204 -21.90 9.00 -1.92
C ASN A 204 -23.15 9.28 -1.06
N GLN A 205 -24.25 9.63 -1.71
CA GLN A 205 -25.48 10.04 -1.03
C GLN A 205 -26.17 8.88 -0.30
N SER A 206 -25.87 7.64 -0.71
CA SER A 206 -26.44 6.42 -0.14
C SER A 206 -25.78 5.99 1.18
N GLY A 207 -24.70 6.64 1.61
CA GLY A 207 -23.95 6.25 2.81
C GLY A 207 -23.28 4.87 2.73
N LEU A 208 -23.08 4.37 1.51
CA LEU A 208 -22.42 3.09 1.25
C LEU A 208 -20.92 3.19 1.52
N VAL A 209 -20.35 2.11 2.06
CA VAL A 209 -18.95 2.06 2.50
C VAL A 209 -18.33 0.73 2.09
N LEU A 210 -17.00 0.73 1.95
CA LEU A 210 -16.20 -0.49 1.87
C LEU A 210 -15.90 -0.97 3.28
N THR A 211 -16.02 -2.27 3.51
CA THR A 211 -15.65 -2.85 4.82
C THR A 211 -14.14 -2.84 4.98
N SER A 212 -13.63 -2.21 6.04
CA SER A 212 -12.21 -2.23 6.35
C SER A 212 -11.72 -3.68 6.53
N PRO A 213 -10.63 -4.07 5.86
CA PRO A 213 -10.08 -5.41 5.99
C PRO A 213 -9.34 -5.62 7.33
N VAL A 214 -9.12 -4.55 8.10
CA VAL A 214 -8.40 -4.59 9.37
C VAL A 214 -9.20 -3.97 10.50
N CYS A 215 -8.88 -4.33 11.74
CA CYS A 215 -9.44 -3.68 12.92
C CYS A 215 -8.79 -2.31 13.17
N PRO A 216 -9.48 -1.38 13.87
CA PRO A 216 -8.89 -0.12 14.29
C PRO A 216 -7.67 -0.34 15.18
N LEU A 217 -6.71 0.59 15.10
CA LEU A 217 -5.58 0.61 16.03
C LEU A 217 -6.09 0.72 17.47
N ASN A 218 -5.57 -0.12 18.36
CA ASN A 218 -5.90 -0.07 19.78
C ASN A 218 -5.36 1.23 20.39
N MET A 219 -6.29 2.13 20.72
CA MET A 219 -6.02 3.45 21.31
C MET A 219 -5.96 3.45 22.84
N SER A 220 -5.99 2.27 23.48
CA SER A 220 -5.90 2.19 24.94
C SER A 220 -4.56 2.72 25.45
N ILE A 221 -4.60 3.27 26.66
CA ILE A 221 -3.44 3.74 27.42
C ILE A 221 -3.36 2.95 28.73
N PRO A 222 -2.15 2.71 29.29
CA PRO A 222 -2.03 2.04 30.58
C PRO A 222 -2.82 2.82 31.64
N LYS A 223 -3.68 2.13 32.39
CA LYS A 223 -4.30 2.72 33.58
C LYS A 223 -3.17 3.05 34.55
N SER A 224 -3.14 4.27 35.10
CA SER A 224 -2.10 4.78 35.99
C SER A 224 -1.64 3.69 36.97
N LEU A 225 -0.44 3.16 36.74
CA LEU A 225 0.24 2.34 37.72
C LEU A 225 0.69 3.29 38.82
N ASN A 226 0.24 3.02 40.06
CA ASN A 226 0.79 3.67 41.24
C ASN A 226 2.31 3.59 41.17
N GLU A 227 2.96 4.72 41.44
CA GLU A 227 4.41 4.86 41.49
C GLU A 227 4.99 3.87 42.50
N THR A 228 5.39 2.69 42.04
CA THR A 228 6.30 1.81 42.77
C THR A 228 6.76 0.76 41.79
N GLU A 229 7.94 1.01 41.20
CA GLU A 229 9.00 0.03 40.96
C GLU A 229 10.02 0.63 40.00
N ALA A 230 10.76 1.62 40.51
CA ALA A 230 12.03 2.03 39.92
C ALA A 230 13.07 0.91 40.14
N HIS A 231 13.07 -0.09 39.26
CA HIS A 231 14.13 -1.08 39.22
C HIS A 231 15.37 -0.47 38.56
N SER A 232 16.31 -0.05 39.40
CA SER A 232 17.73 -0.05 39.02
C SER A 232 18.10 -1.46 38.56
N ASN A 233 18.70 -1.60 37.38
CA ASN A 233 19.99 -2.27 37.25
C ASN A 233 20.47 -2.31 35.80
N SER A 234 21.76 -2.04 35.65
CA SER A 234 22.54 -2.29 34.44
C SER A 234 22.67 -3.80 34.21
N HIS A 235 21.71 -4.41 33.51
CA HIS A 235 21.82 -5.78 33.02
C HIS A 235 22.25 -5.84 31.55
N SER A 236 22.84 -6.98 31.19
CA SER A 236 23.25 -7.29 29.82
C SER A 236 22.00 -7.43 28.95
N LEU A 237 21.83 -6.51 27.99
CA LEU A 237 20.67 -6.35 27.08
C LEU A 237 20.12 -7.65 26.47
N VAL A 238 20.96 -8.68 26.28
CA VAL A 238 20.55 -9.99 25.73
C VAL A 238 19.85 -10.87 26.78
N LYS A 239 20.29 -10.84 28.05
CA LYS A 239 19.71 -11.60 29.17
C LYS A 239 18.31 -11.08 29.52
N ASP A 240 18.12 -9.77 29.50
CA ASP A 240 16.83 -9.13 29.76
C ASP A 240 15.78 -9.57 28.73
N LEU A 241 16.18 -9.68 27.44
CA LEU A 241 15.30 -10.27 26.42
C LEU A 241 15.06 -11.78 26.63
N VAL A 242 15.90 -12.52 27.35
CA VAL A 242 15.69 -13.97 27.62
C VAL A 242 14.62 -14.08 28.69
N GLU A 243 14.77 -13.28 29.73
CA GLU A 243 13.84 -13.21 30.85
C GLU A 243 12.47 -12.70 30.39
N LEU A 244 12.41 -11.69 29.51
CA LEU A 244 11.16 -11.22 28.90
C LEU A 244 10.48 -12.31 28.05
N LEU A 245 11.22 -13.07 27.24
CA LEU A 245 10.67 -14.21 26.50
C LEU A 245 10.19 -15.36 27.39
N ALA A 246 10.77 -15.50 28.59
CA ALA A 246 10.39 -16.56 29.53
C ALA A 246 9.04 -16.27 30.21
N SER A 247 8.53 -15.04 30.15
CA SER A 247 7.17 -14.72 30.60
C SER A 247 6.14 -15.38 29.68
N LYS A 248 5.20 -16.12 30.27
CA LYS A 248 4.20 -16.91 29.52
C LYS A 248 3.35 -16.05 28.58
N ASP A 249 2.94 -14.87 29.04
CA ASP A 249 2.08 -13.96 28.28
C ASP A 249 2.78 -13.39 27.04
N LYS A 250 4.09 -13.08 27.11
CA LYS A 250 4.86 -12.61 25.96
C LYS A 250 5.13 -13.71 24.94
N ASN A 251 5.27 -14.95 25.38
CA ASN A 251 5.52 -16.06 24.48
C ASN A 251 4.33 -16.29 23.53
N ASP A 252 3.10 -16.19 24.03
CA ASP A 252 1.88 -16.36 23.22
C ASP A 252 1.71 -15.25 22.18
N GLU A 253 2.04 -14.00 22.54
CA GLU A 253 2.05 -12.88 21.59
C GLU A 253 3.09 -13.06 20.48
N VAL A 254 4.30 -13.48 20.85
CA VAL A 254 5.37 -13.73 19.88
C VAL A 254 5.01 -14.87 18.94
N ASN A 255 4.47 -15.98 19.46
CA ASN A 255 3.99 -17.10 18.65
C ASN A 255 2.90 -16.65 17.69
N SER A 256 1.92 -15.88 18.18
CA SER A 256 0.84 -15.34 17.34
C SER A 256 1.40 -14.45 16.23
N LEU A 257 2.38 -13.58 16.52
CA LEU A 257 3.03 -12.75 15.50
C LEU A 257 3.80 -13.60 14.48
N ILE A 258 4.53 -14.63 14.93
CA ILE A 258 5.24 -15.57 14.06
C ILE A 258 4.24 -16.25 13.13
N ASP A 259 3.12 -16.73 13.64
CA ASP A 259 2.13 -17.47 12.85
C ASP A 259 1.51 -16.59 11.76
N VAL A 260 1.00 -15.40 12.11
CA VAL A 260 0.38 -14.51 11.12
C VAL A 260 1.39 -13.98 10.10
N LEU A 261 2.62 -13.64 10.54
CA LEU A 261 3.67 -13.15 9.64
C LEU A 261 4.23 -14.26 8.75
N SER A 262 4.37 -15.48 9.29
CA SER A 262 4.79 -16.67 8.56
C SER A 262 3.78 -16.99 7.46
N GLU A 263 2.48 -16.97 7.76
CA GLU A 263 1.44 -17.18 6.75
C GLU A 263 1.40 -16.06 5.71
N ALA A 264 1.58 -14.80 6.12
CA ALA A 264 1.69 -13.67 5.21
C ALA A 264 2.88 -13.82 4.24
N VAL A 265 4.05 -14.28 4.74
CA VAL A 265 5.22 -14.59 3.91
C VAL A 265 4.95 -15.78 3.01
N ARG A 266 4.38 -16.88 3.53
CA ARG A 266 4.05 -18.09 2.77
C ARG A 266 3.21 -17.76 1.54
N ARG A 267 2.09 -17.04 1.70
CA ARG A 267 1.21 -16.62 0.59
C ARG A 267 1.98 -15.82 -0.46
N ARG A 268 2.92 -14.97 -0.03
CA ARG A 268 3.72 -14.09 -0.91
C ARG A 268 4.93 -14.75 -1.56
N VAL A 269 5.39 -15.91 -1.11
CA VAL A 269 6.47 -16.64 -1.79
C VAL A 269 5.93 -17.76 -2.68
N HIS A 270 4.73 -18.27 -2.42
CA HIS A 270 4.10 -19.32 -3.22
C HIS A 270 3.31 -18.78 -4.43
N SER A 271 2.66 -17.61 -4.31
CA SER A 271 1.84 -17.04 -5.39
C SER A 271 2.71 -16.33 -6.44
N LEU A 272 3.55 -17.06 -7.17
CA LEU A 272 4.46 -16.47 -8.15
C LEU A 272 3.74 -16.26 -9.50
N PRO A 273 3.72 -15.03 -10.04
CA PRO A 273 3.21 -14.78 -11.37
C PRO A 273 4.17 -15.41 -12.38
N PHE A 274 3.66 -16.17 -13.34
CA PHE A 274 4.44 -16.78 -14.43
C PHE A 274 5.30 -18.01 -14.06
N GLN A 275 4.74 -18.99 -13.35
CA GLN A 275 5.12 -20.38 -13.68
C GLN A 275 4.50 -20.70 -15.06
N GLY A 276 5.18 -20.28 -16.12
CA GLY A 276 4.91 -20.81 -17.45
C GLY A 276 5.05 -22.33 -17.40
N GLN A 277 4.22 -23.05 -18.16
CA GLN A 277 4.39 -24.47 -18.47
C GLN A 277 5.65 -24.66 -19.34
N ASP A 278 6.81 -24.19 -18.89
CA ASP A 278 8.08 -24.60 -19.46
C ASP A 278 8.46 -25.92 -18.79
N ASN A 279 8.28 -27.03 -19.51
CA ASN A 279 8.70 -28.38 -19.12
C ASN A 279 10.24 -28.52 -18.97
N SER A 280 10.98 -27.41 -18.91
CA SER A 280 12.41 -27.41 -18.62
C SER A 280 12.62 -27.66 -17.12
N PRO A 281 13.61 -28.49 -16.73
CA PRO A 281 13.91 -28.72 -15.33
C PRO A 281 14.21 -27.38 -14.64
N PRO A 282 13.71 -27.16 -13.40
CA PRO A 282 13.95 -25.92 -12.67
C PRO A 282 15.45 -25.67 -12.57
N ASN A 283 15.90 -24.52 -13.06
CA ASN A 283 17.29 -24.12 -12.90
C ASN A 283 17.50 -23.72 -11.43
N ASN A 284 18.05 -24.65 -10.64
CA ASN A 284 18.22 -24.50 -9.19
C ASN A 284 19.15 -23.34 -8.77
N ASN A 285 19.81 -22.66 -9.71
CA ASN A 285 20.67 -21.51 -9.40
C ASN A 285 19.96 -20.16 -9.41
N ASN A 286 18.71 -20.08 -9.89
CA ASN A 286 18.01 -18.81 -10.04
C ASN A 286 16.98 -18.61 -8.93
N ALA A 287 17.08 -17.50 -8.20
CA ALA A 287 16.09 -17.14 -7.20
C ALA A 287 14.78 -16.67 -7.87
N SER A 288 13.66 -17.21 -7.39
CA SER A 288 12.32 -16.77 -7.77
C SER A 288 11.86 -15.55 -6.95
N VAL A 289 12.40 -15.42 -5.74
CA VAL A 289 12.09 -14.37 -4.77
C VAL A 289 13.39 -13.72 -4.29
N ALA A 290 13.35 -12.39 -4.20
CA ALA A 290 14.38 -11.58 -3.56
C ALA A 290 13.82 -10.85 -2.34
N ILE A 291 14.71 -10.41 -1.45
CA ILE A 291 14.37 -9.61 -0.27
C ILE A 291 15.25 -8.37 -0.26
N LEU A 292 14.64 -7.18 -0.07
CA LEU A 292 15.43 -5.99 0.24
C LEU A 292 16.03 -6.14 1.63
N PHE A 293 17.32 -6.47 1.67
CA PHE A 293 18.01 -6.94 2.85
C PHE A 293 18.95 -5.87 3.40
N SER A 294 18.46 -5.11 4.38
CA SER A 294 19.22 -4.03 5.03
C SER A 294 20.15 -4.51 6.15
N GLY A 295 20.05 -5.79 6.54
CA GLY A 295 20.64 -6.32 7.78
C GLY A 295 19.91 -5.88 9.05
N GLY A 296 18.83 -5.12 8.94
CA GLY A 296 17.92 -4.82 10.04
C GLY A 296 16.98 -5.98 10.36
N ILE A 297 16.41 -5.95 11.57
CA ILE A 297 15.57 -7.02 12.11
C ILE A 297 14.36 -7.36 11.24
N ASP A 298 13.78 -6.35 10.59
CA ASP A 298 12.61 -6.50 9.73
C ASP A 298 12.92 -7.43 8.56
N SER A 299 13.95 -7.08 7.77
CA SER A 299 14.39 -7.89 6.64
C SER A 299 14.96 -9.26 7.03
N MET A 300 15.56 -9.38 8.22
CA MET A 300 16.09 -10.65 8.70
C MET A 300 14.99 -11.64 9.08
N ILE A 301 13.91 -11.17 9.72
CA ILE A 301 12.75 -12.02 10.00
C ILE A 301 12.09 -12.45 8.70
N LEU A 302 11.92 -11.54 7.72
CA LEU A 302 11.38 -11.91 6.41
C LEU A 302 12.24 -12.96 5.71
N ALA A 303 13.57 -12.85 5.77
CA ALA A 303 14.48 -13.85 5.21
C ALA A 303 14.34 -15.20 5.91
N ALA A 304 14.34 -15.23 7.24
CA ALA A 304 14.20 -16.46 8.01
C ALA A 304 12.83 -17.14 7.80
N LEU A 305 11.75 -16.36 7.65
CA LEU A 305 10.42 -16.90 7.38
C LEU A 305 10.27 -17.33 5.91
N ALA A 306 10.87 -16.62 4.96
CA ALA A 306 10.83 -17.01 3.55
C ALA A 306 11.55 -18.34 3.32
N ASP A 307 12.69 -18.55 3.97
CA ASP A 307 13.47 -19.80 3.94
C ASP A 307 12.66 -21.03 4.39
N ARG A 308 11.70 -20.86 5.32
CA ARG A 308 10.81 -21.96 5.76
C ARG A 308 9.80 -22.39 4.69
N HIS A 309 9.49 -21.51 3.75
CA HIS A 309 8.37 -21.65 2.81
C HIS A 309 8.85 -21.85 1.38
N ILE A 310 10.09 -21.48 1.07
CA ILE A 310 10.73 -21.71 -0.22
C ILE A 310 11.38 -23.11 -0.20
N PRO A 311 11.31 -23.90 -1.28
CA PRO A 311 11.97 -25.20 -1.33
C PRO A 311 13.46 -25.10 -1.02
N ALA A 312 14.00 -26.01 -0.20
CA ALA A 312 15.38 -25.95 0.31
C ALA A 312 16.50 -25.90 -0.77
N HIS A 313 16.19 -26.28 -2.01
CA HIS A 313 17.12 -26.23 -3.14
C HIS A 313 17.05 -24.93 -3.94
N GLN A 314 16.09 -24.04 -3.65
CA GLN A 314 15.95 -22.76 -4.34
C GLN A 314 16.61 -21.65 -3.51
N PRO A 315 17.49 -20.83 -4.13
CA PRO A 315 18.10 -19.71 -3.43
C PRO A 315 17.10 -18.57 -3.21
N ILE A 316 17.39 -17.75 -2.20
CA ILE A 316 16.74 -16.47 -1.93
C ILE A 316 17.76 -15.37 -2.16
N ASP A 317 17.49 -14.45 -3.08
CA ASP A 317 18.39 -13.33 -3.32
C ASP A 317 18.23 -12.25 -2.25
N LEU A 318 19.27 -11.99 -1.46
CA LEU A 318 19.30 -10.92 -0.47
C LEU A 318 19.96 -9.67 -1.07
N LEU A 319 19.15 -8.66 -1.39
CA LEU A 319 19.59 -7.46 -2.10
C LEU A 319 19.87 -6.33 -1.11
N ASN A 320 21.14 -5.93 -0.98
CA ASN A 320 21.57 -4.81 -0.13
C ASN A 320 22.16 -3.67 -0.96
N VAL A 321 22.14 -2.45 -0.42
CA VAL A 321 22.82 -1.28 -0.97
C VAL A 321 23.76 -0.69 0.08
N ALA A 322 25.03 -0.59 -0.27
CA ALA A 322 26.05 0.02 0.57
C ALA A 322 26.97 0.90 -0.29
N PHE A 323 27.41 2.02 0.28
CA PHE A 323 28.33 2.95 -0.37
C PHE A 323 29.71 2.88 0.26
N LYS A 324 30.74 2.76 -0.58
CA LYS A 324 32.14 2.74 -0.13
C LYS A 324 32.54 4.15 0.29
N LEU A 325 33.07 4.31 1.51
CA LEU A 325 33.73 5.55 1.93
C LEU A 325 35.00 5.70 1.10
N GLN A 326 35.20 6.87 0.49
CA GLN A 326 36.51 7.19 -0.09
C GLN A 326 37.53 7.19 1.04
N GLU A 327 38.65 6.47 0.87
CA GLU A 327 39.71 6.48 1.85
C GLU A 327 40.22 7.93 2.02
N PRO A 328 40.45 8.40 3.27
CA PRO A 328 41.02 9.71 3.47
C PRO A 328 42.37 9.75 2.74
N LYS A 329 42.50 10.66 1.76
CA LYS A 329 43.78 10.92 1.10
C LYS A 329 44.80 11.16 2.21
N LYS A 330 45.77 10.24 2.35
CA LYS A 330 46.89 10.39 3.29
C LYS A 330 47.42 11.81 3.12
N GLN A 331 47.30 12.63 4.17
CA GLN A 331 47.90 13.95 4.21
C GLN A 331 49.40 13.74 3.96
N LYS A 332 49.90 14.20 2.82
CA LYS A 332 51.34 14.27 2.60
C LYS A 332 51.91 15.16 3.70
N GLU A 333 52.85 14.59 4.45
CA GLU A 333 53.65 15.30 5.43
C GLU A 333 54.22 16.59 4.83
N SER A 334 54.28 17.59 5.69
CA SER A 334 54.69 18.96 5.47
C SER A 334 56.07 19.09 4.82
N ALA A 335 56.12 19.21 3.50
CA ALA A 335 57.28 19.74 2.80
C ALA A 335 57.14 21.25 2.56
N LYS A 336 58.14 21.99 3.03
CA LYS A 336 58.31 23.45 3.05
C LYS A 336 57.98 24.12 1.70
N LYS A 337 57.25 25.25 1.76
CA LYS A 337 57.05 26.19 0.64
C LYS A 337 58.38 26.75 0.12
N PRO A 338 58.44 27.06 -1.19
CA PRO A 338 58.74 28.45 -1.55
C PRO A 338 57.73 29.04 -2.57
N LYS A 339 57.58 30.36 -2.52
CA LYS A 339 56.72 31.19 -3.39
C LYS A 339 57.46 31.54 -4.70
N LYS A 340 56.77 31.55 -5.86
CA LYS A 340 56.68 32.71 -6.80
C LYS A 340 55.82 32.41 -8.05
N HIS A 341 55.25 33.51 -8.56
CA HIS A 341 54.38 33.72 -9.73
C HIS A 341 54.91 33.19 -11.07
N THR A 342 54.01 32.85 -12.02
CA THR A 342 53.75 33.56 -13.31
C THR A 342 52.71 32.85 -14.22
N ASN A 343 52.14 33.60 -15.17
CA ASN A 343 50.97 33.34 -16.03
C ASN A 343 51.09 32.22 -17.11
N LYS A 344 49.91 31.68 -17.50
CA LYS A 344 49.39 30.99 -18.74
C LYS A 344 50.33 30.80 -19.97
N PRO A 345 50.14 29.80 -20.88
CA PRO A 345 48.83 29.38 -21.48
C PRO A 345 48.62 27.88 -21.83
N THR A 346 47.35 27.58 -22.20
CA THR A 346 46.68 26.49 -22.97
C THR A 346 47.43 25.21 -23.39
N GLU A 347 46.86 24.02 -23.11
CA GLU A 347 46.26 23.10 -24.12
C GLU A 347 45.72 21.78 -23.51
N SER A 348 44.74 21.22 -24.21
CA SER A 348 43.82 20.12 -23.88
C SER A 348 44.46 18.76 -23.56
N LYS A 349 43.79 17.99 -22.68
CA LYS A 349 43.49 16.56 -22.96
C LYS A 349 42.29 16.07 -22.15
N THR A 350 41.22 15.85 -22.90
CA THR A 350 40.00 15.11 -22.59
C THR A 350 40.31 13.69 -22.13
N VAL A 351 39.84 13.31 -20.93
CA VAL A 351 39.41 11.94 -20.63
C VAL A 351 38.16 12.06 -19.76
N GLY A 352 37.03 11.57 -20.27
CA GLY A 352 35.71 11.77 -19.70
C GLY A 352 35.55 11.12 -18.32
N ALA A 353 35.40 11.95 -17.29
CA ALA A 353 34.70 11.57 -16.09
C ALA A 353 33.23 11.97 -16.30
N ALA A 354 32.33 10.99 -16.33
CA ALA A 354 30.89 11.25 -16.31
C ALA A 354 30.57 12.14 -15.11
N SER A 355 30.26 13.40 -15.40
CA SER A 355 29.66 14.35 -14.47
C SER A 355 28.34 13.72 -13.98
N GLN A 356 28.35 13.13 -12.79
CA GLN A 356 27.13 12.81 -12.08
C GLN A 356 26.52 14.14 -11.66
N THR A 357 25.64 14.68 -12.51
CA THR A 357 24.75 15.76 -12.16
C THR A 357 23.83 15.23 -11.06
N SER A 358 24.11 15.58 -9.80
CA SER A 358 23.25 15.24 -8.67
C SER A 358 21.90 15.92 -8.89
N SER A 359 20.89 15.12 -9.16
CA SER A 359 19.54 15.61 -9.31
C SER A 359 19.00 15.98 -7.94
N PRO A 360 18.22 17.07 -7.77
CA PRO A 360 17.52 17.38 -6.51
C PRO A 360 16.55 16.26 -6.06
N PHE A 361 16.37 15.23 -6.90
CA PHE A 361 15.57 14.04 -6.67
C PHE A 361 16.33 12.83 -6.13
N ASP A 362 17.63 12.91 -5.87
CA ASP A 362 18.42 11.82 -5.26
C ASP A 362 18.30 11.85 -3.72
N VAL A 363 17.16 11.40 -3.18
CA VAL A 363 17.03 11.12 -1.74
C VAL A 363 17.44 9.66 -1.43
N PRO A 364 18.02 9.37 -0.25
CA PRO A 364 18.50 8.05 0.14
C PRO A 364 17.54 6.88 -0.11
N ASP A 365 16.25 7.09 0.12
CA ASP A 365 15.16 6.15 -0.14
C ASP A 365 15.07 5.73 -1.61
N ARG A 366 15.17 6.70 -2.55
CA ARG A 366 15.10 6.44 -4.00
C ARG A 366 16.32 5.66 -4.49
N ILE A 367 17.46 5.78 -3.82
CA ILE A 367 18.66 5.03 -4.18
C ILE A 367 18.62 3.60 -3.66
N THR A 368 17.87 3.31 -2.59
CA THR A 368 17.64 1.92 -2.18
C THR A 368 16.54 1.25 -2.99
N GLY A 369 15.58 2.01 -3.52
CA GLY A 369 14.74 1.50 -4.60
C GLY A 369 15.57 1.03 -5.81
N LYS A 370 16.72 1.64 -6.11
CA LYS A 370 17.67 1.12 -7.12
C LYS A 370 18.25 -0.26 -6.76
N ALA A 371 18.18 -0.71 -5.50
CA ALA A 371 18.50 -2.11 -5.13
C ALA A 371 17.59 -3.10 -5.84
N ALA A 372 16.34 -2.72 -6.10
CA ALA A 372 15.38 -3.54 -6.82
C ALA A 372 15.84 -3.84 -8.25
N ARG A 373 16.70 -3.01 -8.85
CA ARG A 373 17.38 -3.34 -10.11
C ARG A 373 18.03 -4.72 -10.07
N GLY A 374 18.49 -5.16 -8.89
CA GLY A 374 19.05 -6.49 -8.67
C GLY A 374 20.40 -6.72 -9.35
N THR A 375 21.00 -5.68 -9.94
CA THR A 375 22.34 -5.71 -10.52
C THR A 375 23.33 -5.18 -9.49
N GLY A 376 24.37 -5.95 -9.20
CA GLY A 376 25.40 -5.56 -8.26
C GLY A 376 26.58 -6.50 -8.33
N PHE A 377 27.18 -6.76 -7.18
CA PHE A 377 28.31 -7.67 -7.07
C PHE A 377 28.13 -8.59 -5.87
N ILE A 378 28.53 -9.85 -6.04
CA ILE A 378 28.73 -10.79 -4.93
C ILE A 378 30.20 -10.73 -4.55
N MET A 379 30.46 -10.67 -3.24
CA MET A 379 31.81 -10.73 -2.67
C MET A 379 32.04 -12.16 -2.16
N GLU A 380 32.99 -12.87 -2.75
CA GLU A 380 33.45 -14.19 -2.32
C GLU A 380 34.97 -14.14 -2.17
N ASP A 381 35.52 -14.45 -1.01
CA ASP A 381 36.98 -14.54 -0.77
C ASP A 381 37.81 -13.34 -1.28
N ASN A 382 37.33 -12.11 -1.04
CA ASN A 382 37.87 -10.84 -1.55
C ASN A 382 37.75 -10.59 -3.07
N ASP A 383 37.23 -11.55 -3.83
CA ASP A 383 36.91 -11.37 -5.24
C ASP A 383 35.49 -10.82 -5.41
N GLN A 384 35.37 -9.89 -6.37
CA GLN A 384 34.13 -9.21 -6.67
C GLN A 384 33.60 -9.69 -8.02
N ARG A 385 32.52 -10.48 -8.01
CA ARG A 385 31.88 -10.97 -9.24
C ARG A 385 30.60 -10.21 -9.55
N PRO A 386 30.37 -9.76 -10.81
CA PRO A 386 29.11 -9.11 -11.17
C PRO A 386 27.95 -10.11 -11.03
N PHE A 387 26.82 -9.64 -10.51
CA PHE A 387 25.63 -10.46 -10.30
C PHE A 387 24.38 -9.69 -10.72
N THR A 388 23.43 -10.41 -11.32
CA THR A 388 22.09 -9.88 -11.63
C THR A 388 21.04 -10.86 -11.15
N SER A 389 20.23 -10.44 -10.19
CA SER A 389 19.11 -11.20 -9.65
C SER A 389 18.02 -11.40 -10.71
N SER A 390 17.64 -12.67 -10.94
CA SER A 390 16.52 -13.05 -11.81
C SER A 390 15.15 -12.85 -11.15
N ALA A 391 15.11 -12.69 -9.82
CA ALA A 391 13.88 -12.64 -9.06
C ALA A 391 13.00 -11.46 -9.50
N LYS A 392 11.74 -11.79 -9.83
CA LYS A 392 10.70 -10.81 -10.19
C LYS A 392 9.90 -10.35 -9.00
N ILE A 393 9.88 -11.14 -7.93
CA ILE A 393 9.19 -10.82 -6.68
C ILE A 393 10.20 -10.31 -5.66
N ILE A 394 9.88 -9.18 -5.02
CA ILE A 394 10.69 -8.60 -3.95
C ILE A 394 9.85 -8.47 -2.68
N LEU A 395 10.28 -9.12 -1.59
CA LEU A 395 9.74 -8.84 -0.26
C LEU A 395 10.41 -7.60 0.33
N THR A 396 9.60 -6.76 0.96
CA THR A 396 10.05 -5.55 1.66
C THR A 396 9.60 -5.50 3.11
N GLY A 397 10.44 -4.93 3.98
CA GLY A 397 10.18 -4.71 5.40
C GLY A 397 9.32 -3.46 5.70
N ILE A 398 8.82 -2.77 4.68
CA ILE A 398 7.95 -1.58 4.84
C ILE A 398 6.70 -1.93 5.65
N GLY A 399 6.30 -1.02 6.55
CA GLY A 399 5.16 -1.17 7.45
C GLY A 399 5.54 -1.65 8.85
N ALA A 400 6.73 -2.22 9.05
CA ALA A 400 7.14 -2.68 10.38
C ALA A 400 7.39 -1.52 11.35
N ASP A 401 8.00 -0.43 10.90
CA ASP A 401 8.34 0.71 11.76
C ASP A 401 7.11 1.48 12.25
N GLU A 402 6.15 1.70 11.36
CA GLU A 402 4.90 2.43 11.57
C GLU A 402 3.98 1.71 12.56
N GLN A 403 4.05 0.38 12.64
CA GLN A 403 3.21 -0.43 13.52
C GLN A 403 3.87 -0.73 14.88
N LEU A 404 5.20 -0.84 14.92
CA LEU A 404 5.96 -1.35 16.07
C LEU A 404 6.86 -0.29 16.71
N ALA A 405 6.53 0.98 16.52
CA ALA A 405 7.26 2.13 17.07
C ALA A 405 8.78 2.11 16.77
N GLY A 406 9.13 1.87 15.50
CA GLY A 406 10.52 1.69 15.10
C GLY A 406 11.35 2.98 14.88
N TYR A 407 10.72 4.08 14.48
CA TYR A 407 11.41 5.35 14.22
C TYR A 407 11.88 6.06 15.50
N SER A 408 13.00 6.79 15.39
CA SER A 408 13.53 7.60 16.50
C SER A 408 12.53 8.65 17.00
N ARG A 409 11.71 9.21 16.10
CA ARG A 409 10.66 10.19 16.44
C ARG A 409 9.59 9.61 17.36
N HIS A 410 9.33 8.31 17.33
CA HIS A 410 8.40 7.66 18.26
C HIS A 410 8.86 7.78 19.71
N ARG A 411 10.16 7.58 19.95
CA ARG A 411 10.75 7.77 21.27
C ARG A 411 10.70 9.23 21.70
N VAL A 412 10.89 10.18 20.77
CA VAL A 412 10.74 11.61 21.06
C VAL A 412 9.31 11.91 21.49
N ARG A 413 8.31 11.43 20.74
CA ARG A 413 6.89 11.59 21.08
C ARG A 413 6.53 10.96 22.42
N PHE A 414 6.98 9.74 22.67
CA PHE A 414 6.79 9.06 23.94
C PHE A 414 7.37 9.85 25.13
N LYS A 415 8.58 10.40 24.98
CA LYS A 415 9.17 11.25 26.03
C LYS A 415 8.41 12.55 26.27
N MET A 416 7.76 13.10 25.24
CA MET A 416 7.02 14.35 25.35
C MET A 416 5.61 14.16 25.90
N SER A 417 4.94 13.06 25.55
CA SER A 417 3.48 12.91 25.74
C SER A 417 3.07 11.48 26.12
N GLY A 418 4.01 10.67 26.59
CA GLY A 418 3.76 9.31 27.05
C GLY A 418 3.20 8.38 25.98
N HIS A 419 2.46 7.36 26.42
CA HIS A 419 1.81 6.38 25.54
C HIS A 419 0.76 7.02 24.63
N GLU A 420 0.02 8.02 25.12
CA GLU A 420 -1.00 8.71 24.35
C GLU A 420 -0.42 9.36 23.08
N GLY A 421 0.61 10.19 23.24
CA GLY A 421 1.25 10.83 22.08
C GLY A 421 1.96 9.85 21.16
N LEU A 422 2.47 8.72 21.68
CA LEU A 422 3.02 7.65 20.85
C LEU A 422 1.94 7.02 19.97
N VAL A 423 0.80 6.62 20.54
CA VAL A 423 -0.27 5.96 19.79
C VAL A 423 -0.87 6.89 18.74
N GLN A 424 -1.06 8.17 19.06
CA GLN A 424 -1.50 9.18 18.10
C GLN A 424 -0.52 9.32 16.92
N GLU A 425 0.79 9.31 17.18
CA GLU A 425 1.80 9.35 16.13
C GLU A 425 1.75 8.11 15.24
N LEU A 426 1.63 6.90 15.82
CA LEU A 426 1.50 5.66 15.03
C LEU A 426 0.21 5.62 14.20
N ALA A 427 -0.91 6.07 14.76
CA ALA A 427 -2.18 6.18 14.05
C ALA A 427 -2.06 7.11 12.83
N MET A 428 -1.42 8.27 13.02
CA MET A 428 -1.17 9.24 11.96
C MET A 428 -0.23 8.68 10.88
N GLU A 429 0.79 7.91 11.25
CA GLU A 429 1.70 7.25 10.30
C GLU A 429 1.01 6.20 9.45
N LEU A 430 0.22 5.32 10.06
CA LEU A 430 -0.56 4.32 9.34
C LEU A 430 -1.58 4.99 8.40
N GLY A 431 -2.21 6.08 8.83
CA GLY A 431 -3.14 6.85 7.99
C GLY A 431 -2.51 7.49 6.75
N ARG A 432 -1.20 7.78 6.77
CA ARG A 432 -0.48 8.43 5.65
C ARG A 432 0.50 7.51 4.91
N ILE A 433 0.55 6.21 5.24
CA ILE A 433 1.54 5.29 4.69
C ILE A 433 1.47 5.18 3.16
N SER A 434 0.26 5.29 2.61
CA SER A 434 -0.02 5.25 1.17
C SER A 434 0.69 6.37 0.40
N SER A 435 0.65 7.60 0.92
CA SER A 435 1.21 8.79 0.27
C SER A 435 2.68 9.04 0.63
N ARG A 436 3.15 8.58 1.80
CA ARG A 436 4.53 8.78 2.25
C ARG A 436 5.51 7.75 1.70
N ASN A 437 5.12 6.48 1.66
CA ASN A 437 6.03 5.38 1.36
C ASN A 437 5.58 4.59 0.13
N LEU A 438 4.36 4.08 0.13
CA LEU A 438 3.97 2.99 -0.76
C LEU A 438 3.88 3.38 -2.23
N GLY A 439 3.22 4.49 -2.58
CA GLY A 439 3.08 4.91 -3.98
C GLY A 439 4.42 5.17 -4.68
N ARG A 440 5.39 5.77 -3.98
CA ARG A 440 6.75 5.99 -4.49
C ARG A 440 7.50 4.67 -4.63
N ASP A 441 7.50 3.86 -3.57
CA ASP A 441 8.33 2.67 -3.50
C ASP A 441 7.85 1.59 -4.50
N ASP A 442 6.53 1.46 -4.71
CA ASP A 442 5.94 0.59 -5.73
C ASP A 442 6.41 0.97 -7.15
N ARG A 443 6.41 2.27 -7.48
CA ARG A 443 6.88 2.77 -8.79
C ARG A 443 8.38 2.53 -9.01
N VAL A 444 9.21 2.78 -8.00
CA VAL A 444 10.67 2.58 -8.14
C VAL A 444 11.02 1.09 -8.28
N ILE A 445 10.32 0.20 -7.58
CA ILE A 445 10.51 -1.24 -7.73
C ILE A 445 9.97 -1.71 -9.10
N GLY A 446 8.80 -1.22 -9.50
CA GLY A 446 8.13 -1.53 -10.77
C GLY A 446 8.91 -1.09 -12.00
N ASP A 447 9.65 0.02 -11.95
CA ASP A 447 10.53 0.51 -13.03
C ASP A 447 11.61 -0.51 -13.43
N HIS A 448 11.94 -1.45 -12.52
CA HIS A 448 12.87 -2.53 -12.77
C HIS A 448 12.21 -3.85 -13.19
N GLY A 449 10.92 -3.81 -13.54
CA GLY A 449 10.14 -4.99 -13.93
C GLY A 449 10.01 -6.00 -12.80
N LYS A 450 9.93 -5.51 -11.56
CA LYS A 450 9.78 -6.32 -10.34
C LYS A 450 8.55 -5.89 -9.57
N GLU A 451 8.00 -6.83 -8.81
CA GLU A 451 6.80 -6.64 -8.01
C GLU A 451 7.17 -6.61 -6.52
N ALA A 452 6.88 -5.49 -5.87
CA ALA A 452 6.99 -5.38 -4.42
C ALA A 452 5.87 -6.15 -3.70
N ARG A 453 6.22 -6.86 -2.61
CA ARG A 453 5.29 -7.52 -1.71
C ARG A 453 5.57 -7.14 -0.26
N PHE A 454 4.51 -6.90 0.50
CA PHE A 454 4.56 -6.26 1.82
C PHE A 454 4.02 -7.20 2.91
N PRO A 455 4.80 -8.15 3.46
CA PRO A 455 4.31 -9.06 4.50
C PRO A 455 3.85 -8.35 5.77
N TYR A 456 4.52 -7.27 6.18
CA TYR A 456 4.10 -6.49 7.36
C TYR A 456 2.81 -5.68 7.14
N LEU A 457 2.39 -5.47 5.88
CA LEU A 457 1.11 -4.85 5.52
C LEU A 457 0.12 -5.91 4.99
N ASP A 458 0.30 -7.17 5.40
CA ASP A 458 -0.75 -8.14 5.31
C ASP A 458 -1.86 -7.78 6.30
N GLU A 459 -3.09 -7.91 5.84
CA GLU A 459 -4.26 -7.52 6.60
C GLU A 459 -4.40 -8.32 7.91
N ASP A 460 -3.98 -9.59 7.94
CA ASP A 460 -4.02 -10.42 9.16
C ASP A 460 -2.91 -9.98 10.14
N VAL A 461 -1.73 -9.64 9.64
CA VAL A 461 -0.61 -9.10 10.43
C VAL A 461 -0.97 -7.75 11.03
N VAL A 462 -1.52 -6.84 10.23
CA VAL A 462 -1.94 -5.51 10.68
C VAL A 462 -3.09 -5.62 11.67
N SER A 463 -4.07 -6.50 11.44
CA SER A 463 -5.16 -6.72 12.40
C SER A 463 -4.63 -7.23 13.75
N TYR A 464 -3.69 -8.18 13.74
CA TYR A 464 -3.06 -8.66 14.95
C TYR A 464 -2.34 -7.53 15.70
N LEU A 465 -1.44 -6.81 15.02
CA LEU A 465 -0.68 -5.71 15.64
C LEU A 465 -1.55 -4.52 16.08
N SER A 466 -2.63 -4.24 15.35
CA SER A 466 -3.61 -3.21 15.70
C SER A 466 -4.42 -3.59 16.93
N SER A 467 -4.70 -4.88 17.15
CA SER A 467 -5.41 -5.34 18.34
C SER A 467 -4.62 -5.18 19.64
N LEU A 468 -3.28 -5.24 19.55
CA LEU A 468 -2.39 -5.14 20.71
C LEU A 468 -2.25 -3.69 21.21
N PRO A 469 -2.27 -3.48 22.53
CA PRO A 469 -1.89 -2.19 23.10
C PRO A 469 -0.44 -1.83 22.76
N VAL A 470 -0.12 -0.54 22.73
CA VAL A 470 1.19 -0.07 22.27
C VAL A 470 2.36 -0.53 23.15
N TRP A 471 2.14 -0.66 24.46
CA TRP A 471 3.18 -1.09 25.40
C TRP A 471 3.53 -2.57 25.24
N GLU A 472 2.64 -3.38 24.65
CA GLU A 472 2.97 -4.77 24.33
C GLU A 472 3.88 -4.87 23.09
N LYS A 473 3.80 -3.87 22.20
CA LYS A 473 4.56 -3.77 20.95
C LYS A 473 5.94 -3.15 21.13
N ALA A 474 6.03 -2.14 22.00
CA ALA A 474 7.25 -1.39 22.26
C ALA A 474 7.26 -0.81 23.68
N ASP A 475 8.42 -0.89 24.35
CA ASP A 475 8.66 -0.23 25.62
C ASP A 475 9.75 0.83 25.45
N LEU A 476 9.33 2.06 25.19
CA LEU A 476 10.25 3.17 24.93
C LEU A 476 10.84 3.80 26.21
N SER A 477 10.57 3.23 27.39
CA SER A 477 11.34 3.51 28.61
C SER A 477 12.69 2.79 28.60
N LEU A 478 12.76 1.62 27.96
CA LEU A 478 13.99 0.84 27.82
C LEU A 478 15.02 1.53 26.91
N PRO A 479 16.32 1.20 27.04
CA PRO A 479 17.38 1.76 26.21
C PRO A 479 17.14 1.61 24.70
N ARG A 480 17.77 2.49 23.91
CA ARG A 480 17.72 2.43 22.45
C ARG A 480 18.29 1.11 21.95
N GLY A 481 17.56 0.46 21.05
CA GLY A 481 17.93 -0.85 20.52
C GLY A 481 17.37 -2.04 21.30
N VAL A 482 16.60 -1.78 22.36
CA VAL A 482 15.81 -2.79 23.07
C VAL A 482 14.33 -2.42 23.00
N GLY A 483 13.99 -1.19 23.39
CA GLY A 483 12.61 -0.75 23.51
C GLY A 483 11.82 -0.63 22.20
N GLU A 484 12.47 -0.15 21.14
CA GLU A 484 11.83 -0.01 19.83
C GLU A 484 11.57 -1.38 19.20
N LYS A 485 10.38 -1.62 18.67
CA LYS A 485 9.99 -2.90 18.07
C LYS A 485 10.18 -4.09 19.01
N LEU A 486 9.93 -3.92 20.30
CA LEU A 486 10.17 -4.95 21.32
C LEU A 486 9.58 -6.31 20.92
N LEU A 487 8.30 -6.36 20.52
CA LEU A 487 7.64 -7.60 20.10
C LEU A 487 8.36 -8.28 18.92
N LEU A 488 8.86 -7.48 17.97
CA LEU A 488 9.61 -7.99 16.81
C LEU A 488 11.03 -8.44 17.19
N ARG A 489 11.64 -7.84 18.21
CA ARG A 489 12.93 -8.29 18.77
C ARG A 489 12.81 -9.63 19.47
N LEU A 490 11.75 -9.79 20.26
CA LEU A 490 11.39 -11.06 20.88
C LEU A 490 11.14 -12.13 19.79
N THR A 491 10.41 -11.77 18.73
CA THR A 491 10.20 -12.62 17.55
C THR A 491 11.51 -13.05 16.89
N ALA A 492 12.39 -12.11 16.55
CA ALA A 492 13.68 -12.43 15.94
C ALA A 492 14.49 -13.41 16.79
N LYS A 493 14.49 -13.21 18.10
CA LYS A 493 15.19 -14.08 19.03
C LYS A 493 14.60 -15.49 19.05
N GLN A 494 13.28 -15.63 19.07
CA GLN A 494 12.62 -16.94 19.01
C GLN A 494 12.88 -17.65 17.67
N LEU A 495 13.08 -16.89 16.59
CA LEU A 495 13.50 -17.41 15.28
C LEU A 495 15.01 -17.73 15.20
N GLY A 496 15.76 -17.63 16.29
CA GLY A 496 17.20 -17.91 16.34
C GLY A 496 18.11 -16.73 15.93
N LEU A 497 17.54 -15.55 15.66
CA LEU A 497 18.26 -14.35 15.20
C LEU A 497 18.72 -13.46 16.38
N GLY A 498 19.16 -14.07 17.47
CA GLY A 498 19.39 -13.39 18.76
C GLY A 498 20.39 -12.23 18.71
N GLN A 499 21.46 -12.34 17.92
CA GLN A 499 22.44 -11.26 17.77
C GLN A 499 21.86 -10.02 17.08
N SER A 500 21.00 -10.22 16.09
CA SER A 500 20.36 -9.13 15.35
C SER A 500 19.22 -8.49 16.15
N ALA A 501 18.60 -9.25 17.06
CA ALA A 501 17.52 -8.76 17.93
C ALA A 501 17.93 -7.61 18.85
N VAL A 502 19.23 -7.44 19.15
CA VAL A 502 19.75 -6.36 20.02
C VAL A 502 20.37 -5.19 19.25
N LEU A 503 20.41 -5.24 17.92
CA LEU A 503 21.01 -4.16 17.14
C LEU A 503 20.06 -2.96 17.09
N PRO A 504 20.55 -1.73 17.40
CA PRO A 504 19.73 -0.54 17.35
C PRO A 504 19.36 -0.21 15.91
N LYS A 505 18.11 0.22 15.69
CA LYS A 505 17.68 0.72 14.38
C LYS A 505 18.52 1.93 13.99
N ARG A 506 19.01 1.91 12.75
CA ARG A 506 19.59 3.05 12.06
C ARG A 506 18.73 3.33 10.84
N ALA A 507 18.38 4.60 10.62
CA ALA A 507 17.71 4.96 9.39
C ALA A 507 18.63 4.65 8.21
N MET A 508 18.02 4.20 7.12
CA MET A 508 18.71 3.59 5.98
C MET A 508 19.80 4.49 5.41
N GLN A 509 19.56 5.80 5.31
CA GLN A 509 20.54 6.77 4.82
C GLN A 509 21.85 6.82 5.63
N PHE A 510 21.78 6.49 6.91
CA PHE A 510 22.95 6.39 7.78
C PHE A 510 23.54 4.97 7.76
N GLY A 511 22.70 3.95 7.59
CA GLY A 511 23.10 2.54 7.49
C GLY A 511 23.88 2.24 6.20
N SER A 512 23.38 2.72 5.07
CA SER A 512 24.03 2.63 3.75
C SER A 512 25.25 3.55 3.64
N ARG A 513 25.35 4.55 4.54
CA ARG A 513 26.36 5.61 4.60
C ARG A 513 26.24 6.68 3.51
N ILE A 514 25.13 6.73 2.78
CA ILE A 514 24.92 7.79 1.78
C ILE A 514 24.90 9.19 2.38
N ALA A 515 24.32 9.36 3.58
CA ALA A 515 24.34 10.65 4.28
C ALA A 515 25.78 11.19 4.44
N LYS A 516 26.75 10.30 4.66
CA LYS A 516 28.17 10.65 4.79
C LYS A 516 28.88 10.95 3.47
N MET A 517 28.29 10.57 2.34
CA MET A 517 28.79 10.97 1.01
C MET A 517 28.37 12.39 0.66
N GLU A 518 27.21 12.83 1.15
CA GLU A 518 26.68 14.17 0.91
C GLU A 518 27.26 15.17 1.89
N ASP A 519 27.29 14.84 3.19
CA ASP A 519 27.99 15.59 4.22
C ASP A 519 28.67 14.65 5.21
N SER A 520 30.01 14.68 5.22
CA SER A 520 30.84 13.85 6.09
C SER A 520 30.62 14.10 7.59
N HIS A 521 30.02 15.23 7.97
CA HIS A 521 29.73 15.61 9.35
C HIS A 521 28.30 15.31 9.80
N GLU A 522 27.40 14.90 8.90
CA GLU A 522 25.98 14.65 9.21
C GLU A 522 25.83 13.44 10.14
N LYS A 523 25.20 13.66 11.30
CA LYS A 523 24.89 12.60 12.28
C LYS A 523 23.44 12.16 12.17
N ALA A 524 23.18 10.92 12.56
CA ALA A 524 21.83 10.36 12.62
C ALA A 524 20.88 11.08 13.59
N SER A 525 21.43 11.91 14.49
CA SER A 525 20.70 12.74 15.45
C SER A 525 20.28 14.10 14.87
N ASP A 526 20.86 14.51 13.75
CA ASP A 526 20.72 15.88 13.26
C ASP A 526 19.39 16.02 12.52
N LYS A 527 18.73 17.17 12.70
CA LYS A 527 17.50 17.47 11.95
C LYS A 527 17.88 17.65 10.49
N CYS A 528 17.34 16.80 9.62
CA CYS A 528 17.56 16.88 8.17
C CYS A 528 16.94 18.18 7.63
N THR A 529 17.77 19.18 7.32
CA THR A 529 17.33 20.48 6.81
C THR A 529 16.66 20.39 5.44
N ARG A 530 16.94 19.32 4.68
CA ARG A 530 16.31 19.01 3.39
C ARG A 530 14.82 18.69 3.49
N LEU A 531 14.35 18.28 4.67
CA LEU A 531 12.93 18.05 4.95
C LEU A 531 12.21 19.30 5.49
N LEU A 532 12.93 20.40 5.71
CA LEU A 532 12.38 21.67 6.19
C LEU A 532 12.12 22.68 5.07
N THR A 533 12.59 22.40 3.85
CA THR A 533 12.27 23.16 2.64
C THR A 533 11.26 22.38 1.81
N GLY A 534 9.99 22.54 2.17
CA GLY A 534 8.82 22.11 1.42
C GLY A 534 7.74 23.14 1.65
#